data_AF-A0A4Q3XX26-F1
#
_entry.id   AF-A0A4Q3XX26-F1
#
_cell.length_a   1.000
_cell.length_b   1.000
_cell.length_c   1.000
_cell.angle_alpha   90.00
_cell.angle_beta   90.00
_cell.angle_gamma   90.00
#
_symmetry.space_group_name_H-M   'P 1'
#
loop_
_entity.id
_entity.type
_entity.pdbx_description
1 polymer ?
#
loop_
_entity_poly.entity_id
_entity_poly.type
_entity_poly.pdbx_seq_one_letter_code
_entity_poly.pdbx_strand_id
1 'polypeptide(L)'
;MKNLTSWDSDPVQAFKELVHTDAFAKTAQRLPTDGLLRNVSNESAKTYVAMFTNVTSWIAGQGKTLSTVTQSDLVRFVSRVDGGKRVLNSKIGYRYLRLLERCYEYLGVIPNPAKQAIVATDHAEMPKDDAGRSLSPEQLQRFFDALPVDPPRRRRVTAFDGWKRRRDRTMQVVMALAGLRVAEAIGLLVHEVGHQVALDGSVELTITPEEKHDTSYEHIVPLSREGAAELRPWLDERERMVDQLALPGEFVFPAN
;
A
#
# COMPACT_ATOMS: atom_id res chain seq x y z
N MET A 1 -24.20 20.31 18.71
CA MET A 1 -22.78 20.17 19.10
C MET A 1 -22.54 18.70 19.39
N LYS A 2 -21.52 18.07 18.79
CA LYS A 2 -21.14 16.70 19.17
C LYS A 2 -20.34 16.78 20.46
N ASN A 3 -20.64 15.91 21.42
CA ASN A 3 -20.07 15.97 22.75
C ASN A 3 -18.58 15.57 22.72
N LEU A 4 -17.69 16.54 22.93
CA LEU A 4 -16.25 16.31 23.12
C LEU A 4 -15.95 15.40 24.32
N THR A 5 -16.85 15.34 25.30
CA THR A 5 -16.70 14.51 26.50
C THR A 5 -16.56 13.02 26.20
N SER A 6 -17.22 12.47 25.16
CA SER A 6 -17.02 11.06 24.79
C SER A 6 -15.68 10.81 24.11
N TRP A 7 -15.17 11.81 23.37
CA TRP A 7 -13.86 11.77 22.73
C TRP A 7 -12.72 11.96 23.73
N ASP A 8 -12.96 12.60 24.88
CA ASP A 8 -11.97 12.69 25.94
C ASP A 8 -11.89 11.40 26.76
N SER A 9 -13.01 10.69 26.99
CA SER A 9 -13.03 9.45 27.77
C SER A 9 -12.50 8.23 27.00
N ASP A 10 -12.90 8.08 25.73
CA ASP A 10 -12.44 6.99 24.86
C ASP A 10 -12.26 7.50 23.42
N PRO A 11 -11.17 8.26 23.17
CA PRO A 11 -10.91 8.85 21.86
C PRO A 11 -10.80 7.79 20.76
N VAL A 12 -10.19 6.64 21.07
CA VAL A 12 -9.89 5.61 20.06
C VAL A 12 -11.16 4.93 19.59
N GLN A 13 -12.07 4.58 20.51
CA GLN A 13 -13.35 3.99 20.12
C GLN A 13 -14.21 4.97 19.35
N ALA A 14 -14.29 6.22 19.80
CA ALA A 14 -15.02 7.28 19.10
C ALA A 14 -14.48 7.51 17.67
N PHE A 15 -13.17 7.42 17.48
CA PHE A 15 -12.56 7.52 16.15
C PHE A 15 -12.83 6.30 15.26
N LYS A 16 -12.79 5.07 15.82
CA LYS A 16 -13.16 3.85 15.08
C LYS A 16 -14.58 3.91 14.55
N GLU A 17 -15.51 4.44 15.34
CA GLU A 17 -16.90 4.64 14.91
C GLU A 17 -17.01 5.72 13.82
N LEU A 18 -16.19 6.76 13.89
CA LEU A 18 -16.19 7.85 12.91
C LEU A 18 -15.61 7.42 11.54
N VAL A 19 -14.46 6.74 11.52
CA VAL A 19 -13.60 6.61 10.32
C VAL A 19 -14.30 5.93 9.13
N HIS A 20 -15.29 5.09 9.40
CA HIS A 20 -16.06 4.36 8.38
C HIS A 20 -17.29 5.13 7.87
N THR A 21 -17.58 6.32 8.41
CA THR A 21 -18.79 7.07 8.08
C THR A 21 -18.58 8.09 6.96
N ASP A 22 -19.66 8.39 6.24
CA ASP A 22 -19.72 9.49 5.28
C ASP A 22 -19.35 10.84 5.91
N ALA A 23 -19.63 11.00 7.21
CA ALA A 23 -19.30 12.22 7.93
C ALA A 23 -17.78 12.42 8.03
N PHE A 24 -17.00 11.35 8.19
CA PHE A 24 -15.54 11.43 8.09
C PHE A 24 -15.10 11.67 6.66
N ALA A 25 -15.69 11.00 5.67
CA ALA A 25 -15.35 11.22 4.26
C ALA A 25 -15.56 12.69 3.85
N LYS A 26 -16.65 13.35 4.31
CA LYS A 26 -16.96 14.77 4.06
C LYS A 26 -15.96 15.77 4.61
N THR A 27 -15.10 15.37 5.56
CA THR A 27 -14.00 16.23 6.06
C THR A 27 -12.78 16.23 5.13
N ALA A 28 -12.78 15.43 4.05
CA ALA A 28 -11.68 15.44 3.11
C ALA A 28 -11.66 16.75 2.30
N GLN A 29 -10.53 17.46 2.31
CA GLN A 29 -10.35 18.70 1.54
C GLN A 29 -10.20 18.47 0.02
N ARG A 30 -9.95 17.23 -0.42
CA ARG A 30 -9.80 16.88 -1.84
C ARG A 30 -10.85 15.85 -2.22
N LEU A 31 -11.68 16.20 -3.20
CA LEU A 31 -12.53 15.24 -3.87
C LEU A 31 -11.66 14.34 -4.77
N PRO A 32 -11.99 13.05 -4.89
CA PRO A 32 -11.38 12.18 -5.90
C PRO A 32 -11.60 12.74 -7.31
N THR A 33 -10.76 12.34 -8.27
CA THR A 33 -10.77 12.85 -9.66
C THR A 33 -12.11 12.64 -10.36
N ASP A 34 -12.88 11.63 -9.96
CA ASP A 34 -14.21 11.33 -10.47
C ASP A 34 -15.35 12.07 -9.73
N GLY A 35 -15.01 12.92 -8.76
CA GLY A 35 -15.95 13.72 -7.97
C GLY A 35 -16.78 12.92 -6.96
N LEU A 36 -16.61 11.60 -6.87
CA LEU A 36 -17.41 10.75 -6.01
C LEU A 36 -16.78 10.63 -4.63
N LEU A 37 -17.48 11.12 -3.61
CA LEU A 37 -17.08 10.94 -2.22
C LEU A 37 -17.24 9.46 -1.85
N ARG A 38 -16.12 8.79 -1.58
CA ARG A 38 -16.10 7.39 -1.11
C ARG A 38 -15.72 7.33 0.36
N ASN A 39 -16.30 6.36 1.06
CA ASN A 39 -15.88 6.02 2.41
C ASN A 39 -14.47 5.44 2.39
N VAL A 40 -13.79 5.55 3.53
CA VAL A 40 -12.42 5.09 3.70
C VAL A 40 -12.40 3.55 3.62
N SER A 41 -11.50 2.99 2.81
CA SER A 41 -11.32 1.52 2.72
C SER A 41 -10.91 0.94 4.08
N ASN A 42 -11.15 -0.36 4.28
CA ASN A 42 -10.83 -1.03 5.55
C ASN A 42 -9.33 -0.96 5.88
N GLU A 43 -8.46 -1.06 4.88
CA GLU A 43 -7.00 -0.99 4.97
C GLU A 43 -6.55 0.41 5.39
N SER A 44 -7.16 1.43 4.78
CA SER A 44 -6.90 2.82 5.12
C SER A 44 -7.40 3.15 6.52
N ALA A 45 -8.57 2.64 6.91
CA ALA A 45 -9.14 2.83 8.24
C ALA A 45 -8.25 2.20 9.32
N LYS A 46 -7.73 0.97 9.11
CA LYS A 46 -6.75 0.34 10.01
C LYS A 46 -5.53 1.23 10.24
N THR A 47 -4.99 1.81 9.17
CA THR A 47 -3.85 2.73 9.24
C THR A 47 -4.19 3.99 10.05
N TYR A 48 -5.34 4.62 9.76
CA TYR A 48 -5.78 5.80 10.50
C TYR A 48 -6.04 5.51 11.97
N VAL A 49 -6.64 4.37 12.31
CA VAL A 49 -6.88 3.97 13.71
C VAL A 49 -5.55 3.76 14.45
N ALA A 50 -4.56 3.12 13.82
CA ALA A 50 -3.23 2.95 14.41
C ALA A 50 -2.53 4.30 14.64
N MET A 51 -2.60 5.20 13.67
CA MET A 51 -2.09 6.58 13.83
C MET A 51 -2.82 7.31 14.96
N PHE A 52 -4.15 7.29 14.94
CA PHE A 52 -4.96 7.98 15.94
C PHE A 52 -4.63 7.47 17.36
N THR A 53 -4.49 6.16 17.52
CA THR A 53 -4.08 5.51 18.78
C THR A 53 -2.71 5.99 19.26
N ASN A 54 -1.72 6.13 18.38
CA ASN A 54 -0.39 6.63 18.75
C ASN A 54 -0.45 8.08 19.26
N VAL A 55 -1.18 8.96 18.57
CA VAL A 55 -1.26 10.36 19.01
C VAL A 55 -2.08 10.53 20.28
N THR A 56 -3.18 9.80 20.46
CA THR A 56 -3.98 9.86 21.69
C THR A 56 -3.22 9.29 22.89
N SER A 57 -2.46 8.21 22.69
CA SER A 57 -1.58 7.65 23.74
C SER A 57 -0.50 8.67 24.16
N TRP A 58 0.08 9.38 23.19
CA TRP A 58 1.05 10.44 23.49
C TRP A 58 0.39 11.61 24.24
N ILE A 59 -0.80 12.07 23.79
CA ILE A 59 -1.57 13.14 24.44
C ILE A 59 -1.88 12.77 25.90
N ALA A 60 -2.36 11.56 26.14
CA ALA A 60 -2.63 11.03 27.48
C ALA A 60 -1.35 10.97 28.34
N GLY A 61 -0.22 10.56 27.75
CA GLY A 61 1.09 10.60 28.39
C GLY A 61 1.59 12.00 28.75
N GLN A 62 1.01 13.05 28.16
CA GLN A 62 1.24 14.45 28.55
C GLN A 62 0.23 14.97 29.60
N GLY A 63 -0.64 14.09 30.13
CA GLY A 63 -1.72 14.48 31.04
C GLY A 63 -2.79 15.33 30.37
N LYS A 64 -2.96 15.21 29.05
CA LYS A 64 -3.92 15.99 28.26
C LYS A 64 -4.99 15.09 27.63
N THR A 65 -6.01 15.73 27.10
CA THR A 65 -7.14 15.15 26.39
C THR A 65 -7.26 15.81 25.01
N LEU A 66 -8.16 15.33 24.15
CA LEU A 66 -8.39 15.97 22.85
C LEU A 66 -9.00 17.37 22.99
N SER A 67 -9.76 17.64 24.05
CA SER A 67 -10.29 18.97 24.34
C SER A 67 -9.26 19.96 24.89
N THR A 68 -8.17 19.47 25.51
CA THR A 68 -7.18 20.31 26.21
C THR A 68 -5.84 20.44 25.49
N VAL A 69 -5.56 19.57 24.51
CA VAL A 69 -4.34 19.64 23.71
C VAL A 69 -4.32 20.90 22.84
N THR A 70 -3.18 21.60 22.83
CA THR A 70 -3.03 22.87 22.10
C THR A 70 -2.28 22.67 20.77
N GLN A 71 -2.27 23.72 19.95
CA GLN A 71 -1.39 23.80 18.78
C GLN A 71 0.07 23.46 19.10
N SER A 72 0.63 24.03 20.18
CA SER A 72 2.04 23.84 20.53
C SER A 72 2.34 22.40 20.95
N ASP A 73 1.39 21.72 21.59
CA ASP A 73 1.51 20.29 21.87
C ASP A 73 1.56 19.45 20.59
N LEU A 74 0.69 19.75 19.62
CA LEU A 74 0.66 19.02 18.36
C LEU A 74 1.93 19.23 17.54
N VAL A 75 2.48 20.45 17.54
CA VAL A 75 3.80 20.74 16.94
C VAL A 75 4.89 19.92 17.66
N ARG A 76 4.88 19.86 18.99
CA ARG A 76 5.82 19.06 19.79
C ARG A 76 5.70 17.57 19.49
N PHE A 77 4.49 17.05 19.28
CA PHE A 77 4.26 15.66 18.90
C PHE A 77 4.91 15.33 17.55
N VAL A 78 4.67 16.14 16.51
CA VAL A 78 5.21 15.85 15.18
C VAL A 78 6.71 16.11 15.05
N SER A 79 7.27 16.96 15.91
CA SER A 79 8.71 17.26 15.95
C SER A 79 9.49 16.42 16.97
N ARG A 80 8.85 15.46 17.65
CA ARG A 80 9.48 14.68 18.72
C ARG A 80 10.70 13.89 18.23
N VAL A 81 11.70 13.84 19.10
CA VAL A 81 13.00 13.19 18.87
C VAL A 81 13.17 12.06 19.88
N ASP A 82 13.64 10.91 19.42
CA ASP A 82 14.04 9.78 20.24
C ASP A 82 15.43 9.31 19.80
N GLY A 83 16.33 9.07 20.76
CA GLY A 83 17.72 8.71 20.47
C GLY A 83 18.45 9.68 19.53
N GLY A 84 18.12 10.98 19.58
CA GLY A 84 18.71 12.00 18.71
C GLY A 84 18.19 12.03 17.27
N LYS A 85 17.19 11.21 16.92
CA LYS A 85 16.54 11.18 15.61
C LYS A 85 15.06 11.55 15.70
N ARG A 86 14.54 12.26 14.69
CA ARG A 86 13.10 12.52 14.62
C ARG A 86 12.35 11.18 14.54
N VAL A 87 11.35 11.01 15.42
CA VAL A 87 10.51 9.79 15.45
C VAL A 87 9.61 9.72 14.22
N LEU A 88 9.13 10.87 13.76
CA LEU A 88 8.29 11.00 12.59
C LEU A 88 9.05 11.81 11.53
N ASN A 89 9.08 11.31 10.29
CA ASN A 89 9.44 12.18 9.17
C ASN A 89 8.31 13.20 8.95
N SER A 90 8.60 14.35 8.34
CA SER A 90 7.61 15.43 8.26
C SER A 90 6.38 15.07 7.43
N LYS A 91 6.49 14.16 6.45
CA LYS A 91 5.34 13.65 5.68
C LYS A 91 4.38 12.87 6.57
N ILE A 92 4.91 12.00 7.42
CA ILE A 92 4.13 11.25 8.40
C ILE A 92 3.55 12.21 9.44
N GLY A 93 4.36 13.13 9.99
CA GLY A 93 3.90 14.16 10.92
C GLY A 93 2.73 14.99 10.37
N TYR A 94 2.84 15.42 9.11
CA TYR A 94 1.75 16.12 8.41
C TYR A 94 0.49 15.26 8.27
N ARG A 95 0.62 13.95 7.97
CA ARG A 95 -0.53 13.03 7.94
C ARG A 95 -1.22 12.93 9.30
N TYR A 96 -0.47 12.94 10.41
CA TYR A 96 -1.07 13.00 11.76
C TYR A 96 -1.87 14.29 11.97
N LEU A 97 -1.29 15.45 11.63
CA LEU A 97 -2.00 16.73 11.79
C LEU A 97 -3.25 16.80 10.92
N ARG A 98 -3.19 16.31 9.67
CA ARG A 98 -4.37 16.24 8.79
C ARG A 98 -5.45 15.30 9.31
N LEU A 99 -5.06 14.18 9.93
CA LEU A 99 -6.01 13.28 10.57
C LEU A 99 -6.73 13.98 11.75
N LEU A 100 -5.98 14.67 12.60
CA LEU A 100 -6.54 15.42 13.73
C LEU A 100 -7.39 16.60 13.28
N GLU A 101 -6.96 17.34 12.26
CA GLU A 101 -7.72 18.46 11.67
C GLU A 101 -9.12 17.99 11.29
N ARG A 102 -9.23 16.85 10.59
CA ARG A 102 -10.51 16.24 10.21
C ARG A 102 -11.37 15.84 11.40
N CYS A 103 -10.75 15.32 12.46
CA CYS A 103 -11.48 14.97 13.69
C CYS A 103 -12.05 16.22 14.37
N TYR A 104 -11.25 17.27 14.53
CA TYR A 104 -11.70 18.54 15.11
C TYR A 104 -12.75 19.25 14.26
N GLU A 105 -12.65 19.14 12.93
CA GLU A 105 -13.67 19.64 12.01
C GLU A 105 -15.00 18.89 12.18
N TYR A 106 -14.97 17.54 12.25
CA TYR A 106 -16.16 16.74 12.53
C TYR A 106 -16.81 17.09 13.88
N LEU A 107 -15.99 17.40 14.89
CA LEU A 107 -16.42 17.79 16.24
C LEU A 107 -16.90 19.25 16.32
N GLY A 108 -16.63 20.07 15.29
CA GLY A 108 -16.97 21.49 15.27
C GLY A 108 -16.12 22.34 16.22
N VAL A 109 -14.87 21.94 16.49
CA VAL A 109 -13.97 22.67 17.38
C VAL A 109 -13.37 23.88 16.66
N ILE A 110 -13.60 25.07 17.23
CA ILE A 110 -13.10 26.35 16.73
C ILE A 110 -12.47 27.12 17.91
N PRO A 111 -11.19 27.53 17.83
CA PRO A 111 -10.26 27.26 16.73
C PRO A 111 -9.82 25.79 16.69
N ASN A 112 -9.55 25.26 15.48
CA ASN A 112 -9.04 23.90 15.30
C ASN A 112 -7.52 23.86 15.57
N PRO A 113 -7.05 23.22 16.66
CA PRO A 113 -5.64 23.27 17.05
C PRO A 113 -4.72 22.56 16.06
N ALA A 114 -5.22 21.52 15.38
CA ALA A 114 -4.45 20.81 14.35
C ALA A 114 -4.30 21.64 13.08
N LYS A 115 -5.34 22.39 12.68
CA LYS A 115 -5.27 23.36 11.58
C LYS A 115 -4.22 24.43 11.86
N GLN A 116 -4.20 24.96 13.08
CA GLN A 116 -3.19 25.93 13.51
C GLN A 116 -1.78 25.30 13.52
N ALA A 117 -1.65 24.05 13.96
CA ALA A 117 -0.37 23.34 13.98
C ALA A 117 0.16 23.10 12.56
N ILE A 118 -0.70 22.80 11.59
CA ILE A 118 -0.32 22.71 10.17
C ILE A 118 0.28 24.03 9.69
N VAL A 119 -0.37 25.16 9.97
CA VAL A 119 0.12 26.47 9.56
C VAL A 119 1.45 26.82 10.22
N ALA A 120 1.65 26.42 11.48
CA ALA A 120 2.91 26.67 12.19
C ALA A 120 4.04 25.69 11.85
N THR A 121 3.73 24.55 11.23
CA THR A 121 4.75 23.60 10.78
C THR A 121 5.17 24.01 9.36
N ASP A 122 6.37 24.57 9.23
CA ASP A 122 6.85 25.07 7.93
C ASP A 122 6.85 23.97 6.87
N HIS A 123 6.08 24.18 5.79
CA HIS A 123 6.02 23.28 4.64
C HIS A 123 7.38 23.16 3.93
N ALA A 124 8.26 24.15 4.06
CA ALA A 124 9.60 24.12 3.49
C ALA A 124 10.53 23.10 4.19
N GLU A 125 10.24 22.73 5.44
CA GLU A 125 10.99 21.72 6.20
C GLU A 125 10.44 20.29 6.05
N MET A 126 9.50 20.05 5.12
CA MET A 126 9.07 18.68 4.83
C MET A 126 10.10 17.99 3.93
N PRO A 127 10.81 16.94 4.39
CA PRO A 127 11.65 16.15 3.51
C PRO A 127 10.77 15.64 2.38
N LYS A 128 11.15 15.99 1.15
CA LYS A 128 10.63 15.29 -0.02
C LYS A 128 11.12 13.84 0.12
N ASP A 129 10.25 12.89 -0.20
CA ASP A 129 10.69 11.49 -0.31
C ASP A 129 11.88 11.47 -1.27
N ASP A 130 12.93 10.73 -0.92
CA ASP A 130 13.95 10.39 -1.91
C ASP A 130 13.22 9.79 -3.10
N ALA A 131 13.48 10.31 -4.30
CA ALA A 131 12.87 9.79 -5.51
C ALA A 131 13.12 8.28 -5.57
N GLY A 132 12.06 7.51 -5.86
CA GLY A 132 12.20 6.09 -6.15
C GLY A 132 13.30 5.91 -7.19
N ARG A 133 14.30 5.09 -6.88
CA ARG A 133 15.42 4.85 -7.78
C ARG A 133 15.05 3.71 -8.71
N SER A 134 14.87 4.01 -10.00
CA SER A 134 14.79 2.99 -11.04
C SER A 134 16.14 2.30 -11.19
N LEU A 135 16.14 0.98 -11.39
CA LEU A 135 17.35 0.26 -11.75
C LEU A 135 17.79 0.67 -13.16
N SER A 136 19.09 0.88 -13.36
CA SER A 136 19.64 0.96 -14.72
C SER A 136 19.49 -0.40 -15.43
N PRO A 137 19.57 -0.46 -16.77
CA PRO A 137 19.54 -1.73 -17.50
C PRO A 137 20.56 -2.76 -16.97
N GLU A 138 21.76 -2.31 -16.61
CA GLU A 138 22.81 -3.18 -16.05
C GLU A 138 22.48 -3.66 -14.63
N GLN A 139 21.88 -2.80 -13.81
CA GLN A 139 21.43 -3.18 -12.46
C GLN A 139 20.26 -4.16 -12.53
N LEU A 140 19.35 -3.95 -13.49
CA LEU A 140 18.22 -4.84 -13.73
C LEU A 140 18.69 -6.21 -14.21
N GLN A 141 19.67 -6.26 -15.11
CA GLN A 141 20.28 -7.53 -15.53
C GLN A 141 20.93 -8.26 -14.33
N ARG A 142 21.73 -7.56 -13.53
CA ARG A 142 22.33 -8.15 -12.31
C ARG A 142 21.28 -8.65 -11.32
N PHE A 143 20.15 -7.96 -11.22
CA PHE A 143 19.03 -8.40 -10.41
C PHE A 143 18.47 -9.72 -10.94
N PHE A 144 18.20 -9.85 -12.24
CA PHE A 144 17.72 -11.09 -12.84
C PHE A 144 18.72 -12.26 -12.74
N ASP A 145 20.01 -11.98 -12.88
CA ASP A 145 21.07 -12.98 -12.72
C ASP A 145 21.17 -13.49 -11.28
N ALA A 146 20.81 -12.67 -10.29
CA ALA A 146 20.79 -13.03 -8.88
C ALA A 146 19.54 -13.82 -8.46
N LEU A 147 18.47 -13.83 -9.27
CA LEU A 147 17.25 -14.55 -8.94
C LEU A 147 17.46 -16.06 -8.98
N PRO A 148 16.96 -16.82 -7.98
CA PRO A 148 17.17 -18.26 -7.91
C PRO A 148 16.49 -18.98 -9.09
N VAL A 149 17.27 -19.62 -9.95
CA VAL A 149 16.77 -20.29 -11.16
C VAL A 149 16.23 -21.70 -10.88
N ASP A 150 16.91 -22.45 -10.01
CA ASP A 150 16.55 -23.84 -9.73
C ASP A 150 17.03 -24.30 -8.33
N PRO A 151 16.36 -25.25 -7.66
CA PRO A 151 16.93 -25.92 -6.51
C PRO A 151 18.16 -26.75 -6.95
N PRO A 152 19.21 -26.86 -6.12
CA PRO A 152 20.33 -27.76 -6.41
C PRO A 152 19.80 -29.18 -6.65
N ARG A 153 20.21 -29.79 -7.79
CA ARG A 153 19.72 -31.09 -8.30
C ARG A 153 19.73 -32.26 -7.29
N ARG A 154 20.48 -32.13 -6.19
CA ARG A 154 20.71 -33.18 -5.19
C ARG A 154 19.48 -33.54 -4.32
N ARG A 155 18.31 -32.89 -4.51
CA ARG A 155 17.10 -33.14 -3.71
C ARG A 155 15.78 -33.16 -4.50
N ARG A 156 15.78 -33.52 -5.79
CA ARG A 156 14.52 -33.69 -6.54
C ARG A 156 13.94 -35.09 -6.30
N VAL A 157 12.92 -35.17 -5.46
CA VAL A 157 12.05 -36.32 -5.17
C VAL A 157 10.85 -36.33 -6.12
N THR A 158 10.32 -35.16 -6.49
CA THR A 158 9.21 -35.02 -7.45
C THR A 158 9.57 -34.14 -8.65
N ALA A 159 8.80 -34.26 -9.74
CA ALA A 159 8.96 -33.42 -10.93
C ALA A 159 8.75 -31.92 -10.66
N PHE A 160 8.01 -31.58 -9.60
CA PHE A 160 7.66 -30.20 -9.24
C PHE A 160 8.54 -29.63 -8.13
N ASP A 161 9.59 -30.33 -7.70
CA ASP A 161 10.46 -29.80 -6.66
C ASP A 161 11.10 -28.47 -7.07
N GLY A 162 10.95 -27.48 -6.21
CA GLY A 162 11.40 -26.11 -6.45
C GLY A 162 10.45 -25.24 -7.27
N TRP A 163 9.24 -25.68 -7.59
CA TRP A 163 8.25 -24.89 -8.34
C TRP A 163 8.03 -23.51 -7.72
N LYS A 164 8.01 -23.40 -6.37
CA LYS A 164 7.87 -22.12 -5.66
C LYS A 164 8.97 -21.12 -6.01
N ARG A 165 10.20 -21.58 -6.18
CA ARG A 165 11.32 -20.72 -6.58
C ARG A 165 11.18 -20.24 -8.02
N ARG A 166 10.74 -21.12 -8.92
CA ARG A 166 10.48 -20.77 -10.32
C ARG A 166 9.32 -19.79 -10.42
N ARG A 167 8.21 -20.04 -9.72
CA ARG A 167 7.09 -19.09 -9.54
C ARG A 167 7.59 -17.71 -9.09
N ASP A 168 8.34 -17.67 -7.98
CA ASP A 168 8.78 -16.40 -7.39
C ASP A 168 9.77 -15.65 -8.30
N ARG A 169 10.61 -16.38 -9.04
CA ARG A 169 11.48 -15.81 -10.06
C ARG A 169 10.65 -15.22 -11.20
N THR A 170 9.75 -16.00 -11.79
CA THR A 170 8.90 -15.55 -12.89
C THR A 170 8.05 -14.35 -12.48
N MET A 171 7.47 -14.35 -11.29
CA MET A 171 6.70 -13.22 -10.75
C MET A 171 7.56 -11.95 -10.68
N GLN A 172 8.79 -12.03 -10.16
CA GLN A 172 9.69 -10.88 -10.07
C GLN A 172 10.13 -10.36 -11.45
N VAL A 173 10.37 -11.26 -12.41
CA VAL A 173 10.69 -10.87 -13.80
C VAL A 173 9.50 -10.16 -14.45
N VAL A 174 8.30 -10.75 -14.36
CA VAL A 174 7.07 -10.17 -14.94
C VAL A 174 6.78 -8.81 -14.31
N MET A 175 6.89 -8.68 -12.99
CA MET A 175 6.74 -7.39 -12.31
C MET A 175 7.71 -6.33 -12.85
N ALA A 176 8.98 -6.69 -12.98
CA ALA A 176 10.01 -5.75 -13.40
C ALA A 176 9.86 -5.34 -14.87
N LEU A 177 9.46 -6.25 -15.75
CA LEU A 177 9.40 -6.02 -17.21
C LEU A 177 8.05 -5.48 -17.70
N ALA A 178 6.94 -5.77 -17.01
CA ALA A 178 5.63 -5.19 -17.31
C ALA A 178 5.28 -3.99 -16.42
N GLY A 179 6.12 -3.66 -15.43
CA GLY A 179 5.89 -2.54 -14.52
C GLY A 179 4.73 -2.75 -13.55
N LEU A 180 4.37 -4.01 -13.27
CA LEU A 180 3.25 -4.34 -12.38
C LEU A 180 3.54 -3.95 -10.94
N ARG A 181 2.52 -3.44 -10.26
CA ARG A 181 2.52 -3.32 -8.80
C ARG A 181 2.45 -4.70 -8.18
N VAL A 182 2.92 -4.81 -6.93
CA VAL A 182 2.87 -6.06 -6.15
C VAL A 182 1.46 -6.63 -6.10
N ALA A 183 0.44 -5.79 -5.86
CA ALA A 183 -0.95 -6.23 -5.82
C ALA A 183 -1.44 -6.78 -7.17
N GLU A 184 -0.97 -6.20 -8.28
CA GLU A 184 -1.35 -6.65 -9.63
C GLU A 184 -0.70 -7.97 -9.98
N ALA A 185 0.58 -8.16 -9.63
CA ALA A 185 1.27 -9.42 -9.88
C ALA A 185 0.73 -10.58 -9.04
N ILE A 186 0.46 -10.35 -7.75
CA ILE A 186 -0.09 -11.40 -6.86
C ILE A 186 -1.50 -11.78 -7.31
N GLY A 187 -2.32 -10.81 -7.73
CA GLY A 187 -3.68 -11.04 -8.19
C GLY A 187 -3.81 -11.29 -9.70
N LEU A 188 -2.71 -11.56 -10.42
CA LEU A 188 -2.74 -11.79 -11.86
C LEU A 188 -3.42 -13.12 -12.17
N LEU A 189 -4.46 -13.10 -13.00
CA LEU A 189 -5.25 -14.27 -13.38
C LEU A 189 -4.78 -14.82 -14.73
N VAL A 190 -4.92 -16.14 -14.95
CA VAL A 190 -4.46 -16.81 -16.18
C VAL A 190 -5.16 -16.23 -17.41
N HIS A 191 -6.46 -15.91 -17.31
CA HIS A 191 -7.22 -15.33 -18.41
C HIS A 191 -6.81 -13.89 -18.74
N GLU A 192 -6.07 -13.21 -17.85
CA GLU A 192 -5.52 -11.87 -18.08
C GLU A 192 -4.23 -11.91 -18.92
N VAL A 193 -3.67 -13.10 -19.18
CA VAL A 193 -2.50 -13.27 -20.02
C VAL A 193 -2.92 -13.44 -21.48
N GLY A 194 -2.43 -12.55 -22.35
CA GLY A 194 -2.66 -12.62 -23.78
C GLY A 194 -2.15 -13.91 -24.40
N HIS A 195 -2.94 -14.51 -25.28
CA HIS A 195 -2.58 -15.74 -25.99
C HIS A 195 -1.78 -15.46 -27.28
N GLN A 196 -1.88 -14.24 -27.80
CA GLN A 196 -1.20 -13.81 -29.02
C GLN A 196 0.12 -13.13 -28.67
N VAL A 197 1.18 -13.56 -29.35
CA VAL A 197 2.50 -12.93 -29.27
C VAL A 197 2.58 -11.90 -30.39
N ALA A 198 2.90 -10.66 -30.05
CA ALA A 198 3.10 -9.59 -31.01
C ALA A 198 4.36 -9.82 -31.86
N LEU A 199 4.53 -9.05 -32.94
CA LEU A 199 5.67 -9.20 -33.88
C LEU A 199 7.03 -9.00 -33.19
N ASP A 200 7.08 -8.17 -32.16
CA ASP A 200 8.29 -7.94 -31.35
C ASP A 200 8.54 -9.03 -30.30
N GLY A 201 7.63 -10.01 -30.16
CA GLY A 201 7.71 -11.08 -29.18
C GLY A 201 7.05 -10.75 -27.84
N SER A 202 6.44 -9.57 -27.69
CA SER A 202 5.71 -9.20 -26.48
C SER A 202 4.36 -9.92 -26.36
N VAL A 203 3.84 -9.98 -25.14
CA VAL A 203 2.49 -10.49 -24.82
C VAL A 203 1.76 -9.43 -24.02
N GLU A 204 0.49 -9.17 -24.34
CA GLU A 204 -0.33 -8.24 -23.57
C GLU A 204 -0.82 -8.88 -22.26
N LEU A 205 -0.79 -8.12 -21.17
CA LEU A 205 -1.44 -8.46 -19.91
C LEU A 205 -2.62 -7.50 -19.70
N THR A 206 -3.83 -8.04 -19.64
CA THR A 206 -5.07 -7.29 -19.39
C THR A 206 -5.36 -7.27 -17.91
N ILE A 207 -4.83 -6.29 -17.19
CA ILE A 207 -4.99 -6.17 -15.74
C ILE A 207 -6.41 -5.69 -15.44
N THR A 208 -7.19 -6.49 -14.74
CA THR A 208 -8.52 -6.13 -14.22
C THR A 208 -8.46 -5.90 -12.70
N PRO A 209 -9.42 -5.18 -12.08
CA PRO A 209 -9.47 -5.04 -10.61
C PRO A 209 -9.79 -6.34 -9.85
N GLU A 210 -10.18 -7.41 -10.53
CA GLU A 210 -10.56 -8.68 -9.91
C GLU A 210 -9.40 -9.31 -9.14
N GLU A 211 -9.68 -9.80 -7.92
CA GLU A 211 -8.71 -10.43 -7.01
C GLU A 211 -7.45 -9.58 -6.70
N LYS A 212 -7.54 -8.25 -6.85
CA LYS A 212 -6.45 -7.29 -6.59
C LYS A 212 -6.86 -6.25 -5.55
N HIS A 213 -5.91 -5.38 -5.18
CA HIS A 213 -6.17 -4.28 -4.25
C HIS A 213 -7.10 -3.22 -4.86
N ASP A 214 -7.97 -2.57 -4.07
CA ASP A 214 -8.96 -1.56 -4.47
C ASP A 214 -8.44 -0.38 -5.31
N THR A 215 -7.13 -0.18 -5.33
CA THR A 215 -6.46 0.88 -6.11
C THR A 215 -5.99 0.41 -7.49
N SER A 216 -6.22 -0.86 -7.82
CA SER A 216 -5.96 -1.44 -9.13
C SER A 216 -7.14 -1.11 -10.03
N TYR A 217 -6.86 -0.74 -11.26
CA TYR A 217 -7.87 -0.36 -12.24
C TYR A 217 -7.61 -1.12 -13.54
N GLU A 218 -8.62 -1.20 -14.39
CA GLU A 218 -8.50 -1.90 -15.66
C GLU A 218 -7.49 -1.19 -16.58
N HIS A 219 -6.47 -1.91 -17.05
CA HIS A 219 -5.51 -1.42 -18.03
C HIS A 219 -4.76 -2.57 -18.70
N ILE A 220 -4.17 -2.29 -19.87
CA ILE A 220 -3.35 -3.25 -20.62
C ILE A 220 -1.88 -2.83 -20.51
N VAL A 221 -1.00 -3.78 -20.24
CA VAL A 221 0.45 -3.57 -20.26
C VAL A 221 1.14 -4.59 -21.17
N PRO A 222 2.11 -4.17 -22.00
CA PRO A 222 2.91 -5.11 -22.76
C PRO A 222 3.98 -5.73 -21.85
N LEU A 223 4.04 -7.05 -21.81
CA LEU A 223 5.17 -7.80 -21.27
C LEU A 223 6.19 -8.02 -22.39
N SER A 224 7.42 -7.54 -22.22
CA SER A 224 8.48 -7.67 -23.23
C SER A 224 8.76 -9.14 -23.57
N ARG A 225 9.45 -9.36 -24.70
CA ARG A 225 9.86 -10.71 -25.15
C ARG A 225 10.57 -11.50 -24.07
N GLU A 226 11.48 -10.87 -23.34
CA GLU A 226 12.25 -11.50 -22.26
C GLU A 226 11.32 -11.93 -21.12
N GLY A 227 10.34 -11.10 -20.77
CA GLY A 227 9.34 -11.44 -19.77
C GLY A 227 8.42 -12.56 -20.23
N ALA A 228 7.96 -12.54 -21.48
CA ALA A 228 7.15 -13.59 -22.06
C ALA A 228 7.90 -14.93 -22.12
N ALA A 229 9.22 -14.90 -22.39
CA ALA A 229 10.08 -16.07 -22.39
C ALA A 229 10.26 -16.70 -21.00
N GLU A 230 10.21 -15.90 -19.93
CA GLU A 230 10.22 -16.39 -18.55
C GLU A 230 8.82 -16.82 -18.06
N LEU A 231 7.76 -16.18 -18.55
CA LEU A 231 6.38 -16.48 -18.15
C LEU A 231 5.86 -17.80 -18.73
N ARG A 232 6.15 -18.08 -20.01
CA ARG A 232 5.56 -19.21 -20.71
C ARG A 232 5.95 -20.58 -20.13
N PRO A 233 7.23 -20.89 -19.84
CA PRO A 233 7.60 -22.16 -19.22
C PRO A 233 6.94 -22.37 -17.85
N TRP A 234 6.73 -21.27 -17.10
CA TRP A 234 6.01 -21.30 -15.82
C TRP A 234 4.53 -21.62 -16.02
N LEU A 235 3.85 -21.01 -17.00
CA LEU A 235 2.46 -21.34 -17.30
C LEU A 235 2.30 -22.81 -17.70
N ASP A 236 3.20 -23.34 -18.53
CA ASP A 236 3.21 -24.75 -18.93
C ASP A 236 3.48 -25.69 -17.72
N GLU A 237 4.35 -25.29 -16.78
CA GLU A 237 4.55 -26.03 -15.52
C GLU A 237 3.31 -25.98 -14.63
N ARG A 238 2.70 -24.81 -14.47
CA ARG A 238 1.50 -24.58 -13.68
C ARG A 238 0.33 -25.40 -14.21
N GLU A 239 0.08 -25.41 -15.52
CA GLU A 239 -0.98 -26.20 -16.14
C GLU A 239 -0.81 -27.70 -15.81
N ARG A 240 0.41 -28.23 -15.97
CA ARG A 240 0.72 -29.60 -15.55
C ARG A 240 0.52 -29.85 -14.06
N MET A 241 0.77 -28.87 -13.20
CA MET A 241 0.49 -28.98 -11.77
C MET A 241 -1.01 -28.96 -11.47
N VAL A 242 -1.81 -28.18 -12.20
CA VAL A 242 -3.28 -28.22 -12.09
C VAL A 242 -3.77 -29.63 -12.45
N ASP A 243 -3.28 -30.20 -13.55
CA ASP A 243 -3.68 -31.53 -13.99
C ASP A 243 -3.23 -32.65 -13.04
N GLN A 244 -1.99 -32.60 -12.55
CA GLN A 244 -1.37 -33.70 -11.79
C GLN A 244 -1.54 -33.59 -10.28
N LEU A 245 -1.67 -32.37 -9.75
CA LEU A 245 -1.74 -32.09 -8.31
C LEU A 245 -3.05 -31.42 -7.89
N ALA A 246 -3.98 -31.19 -8.83
CA ALA A 246 -5.25 -30.48 -8.58
C ALA A 246 -5.04 -29.12 -7.91
N LEU A 247 -4.03 -28.37 -8.37
CA LEU A 247 -3.73 -27.04 -7.84
C LEU A 247 -4.94 -26.11 -8.03
N PRO A 248 -5.54 -25.56 -6.95
CA PRO A 248 -6.75 -24.77 -7.07
C PRO A 248 -6.48 -23.35 -7.57
N GLY A 249 -7.48 -22.77 -8.25
CA GLY A 249 -7.56 -21.35 -8.57
C GLY A 249 -7.01 -20.96 -9.93
N GLU A 250 -7.25 -19.69 -10.29
CA GLU A 250 -6.93 -19.12 -11.60
C GLU A 250 -5.74 -18.16 -11.57
N PHE A 251 -5.07 -18.02 -10.43
CA PHE A 251 -3.89 -17.16 -10.31
C PHE A 251 -2.73 -17.69 -11.13
N VAL A 252 -2.08 -16.82 -11.91
CA VAL A 252 -0.80 -17.10 -12.57
C VAL A 252 0.26 -17.49 -11.53
N PHE A 253 0.28 -16.82 -10.39
CA PHE A 253 1.22 -17.06 -9.29
C PHE A 253 0.46 -17.48 -8.02
N PRO A 254 0.01 -18.75 -7.92
CA PRO A 254 -0.81 -19.21 -6.80
C PRO A 254 -0.03 -19.19 -5.49
N ALA A 255 -0.73 -18.86 -4.40
CA ALA A 255 -0.23 -19.00 -3.03
C ALA A 255 -0.09 -20.48 -2.64
N ASN A 256 0.48 -20.74 -1.45
CA ASN A 256 0.63 -22.11 -0.93
C ASN A 256 -0.71 -22.76 -0.61
#